data_AF-A0A519NKJ1-F1
#
_entry.id   AF-A0A519NKJ1-F1
#
_cell.length_a   1.000
_cell.length_b   1.000
_cell.length_c   1.000
_cell.angle_alpha   90.00
_cell.angle_beta   90.00
_cell.angle_gamma   90.00
#
_symmetry.space_group_name_H-M   'P 1'
#
loop_
_entity.id
_entity.type
_entity.pdbx_description
1 polymer ?
#
loop_
_entity_poly.entity_id
_entity_poly.type
_entity_poly.pdbx_seq_one_letter_code
_entity_poly.pdbx_strand_id
1 'polypeptide(L)' 'GVEAGVDILDASCGGIGGCPFAPGATGNIATEDLVYMLERAGFSTGYDLGALIETAGWIGDQLDIRPPSRLSRAGPFPRP' A
#
# COMPACT_ATOMS: atom_id res chain seq x y z
N GLY A 1 13.38 -7.91 -6.83
CA GLY A 1 12.54 -7.43 -7.95
C GLY A 1 13.17 -6.20 -8.54
N VAL A 2 13.01 -5.07 -7.87
CA VAL A 2 13.55 -3.75 -8.30
C VAL A 2 15.05 -3.80 -8.59
N GLU A 3 15.88 -4.36 -7.70
CA GLU A 3 17.34 -4.49 -7.91
C GLU A 3 17.72 -5.35 -9.13
N ALA A 4 16.81 -6.20 -9.60
CA ALA A 4 16.98 -7.02 -10.80
C ALA A 4 16.46 -6.34 -12.07
N GLY A 5 16.04 -5.07 -11.99
CA GLY A 5 15.58 -4.26 -13.13
C GLY A 5 14.08 -4.32 -13.40
N VAL A 6 13.26 -4.87 -12.49
CA VAL A 6 11.79 -4.84 -12.62
C VAL A 6 11.27 -3.44 -12.29
N ASP A 7 10.47 -2.86 -13.19
CA ASP A 7 9.89 -1.52 -13.09
C ASP A 7 8.34 -1.51 -13.01
N ILE A 8 7.69 -2.66 -13.20
CA ILE A 8 6.24 -2.84 -13.04
C ILE A 8 5.98 -3.78 -11.86
N LEU A 9 5.21 -3.28 -10.89
CA LEU A 9 4.88 -3.98 -9.65
C LEU A 9 3.39 -3.86 -9.38
N ASP A 10 2.71 -4.99 -9.19
CA ASP A 10 1.30 -5.01 -8.83
C ASP A 10 1.12 -4.85 -7.31
N ALA A 11 0.12 -4.05 -6.92
CA ALA A 11 -0.25 -3.79 -5.54
C ALA A 11 -1.77 -3.54 -5.45
N SER A 12 -2.29 -3.47 -4.23
CA SER A 12 -3.71 -3.18 -3.96
C SER A 12 -3.83 -2.06 -2.94
N CYS A 13 -4.72 -1.09 -3.18
CA CYS A 13 -4.97 0.00 -2.25
C CYS A 13 -5.40 -0.54 -0.87
N GLY A 14 -4.77 -0.06 0.21
CA GLY A 14 -5.04 -0.56 1.55
C GLY A 14 -4.48 -1.95 1.85
N GLY A 15 -3.90 -2.65 0.86
CA GLY A 15 -3.51 -4.06 0.98
C GLY A 15 -4.72 -5.01 0.92
N ILE A 16 -5.81 -4.57 0.28
CA ILE A 16 -7.07 -5.30 0.25
C ILE A 16 -7.00 -6.46 -0.76
N GLY A 17 -7.74 -7.53 -0.45
CA GLY A 17 -7.84 -8.71 -1.29
C GLY A 17 -7.05 -9.86 -0.69
N GLY A 18 -7.76 -10.75 0.01
CA GLY A 18 -7.20 -12.00 0.52
C GLY A 18 -7.30 -13.14 -0.51
N CYS A 19 -6.66 -14.27 -0.22
CA CYS A 19 -6.76 -15.46 -1.06
C CYS A 19 -7.94 -16.33 -0.61
N PRO A 20 -8.91 -16.65 -1.49
CA PRO A 20 -10.04 -17.53 -1.12
C PRO A 20 -9.58 -18.97 -0.83
N PHE A 21 -8.40 -19.37 -1.30
CA PHE A 21 -7.84 -20.71 -1.11
C PHE A 21 -6.88 -20.81 0.07
N ALA A 22 -6.44 -19.69 0.64
CA ALA A 22 -5.48 -19.65 1.75
C ALA A 22 -6.00 -18.74 2.88
N PRO A 23 -6.79 -19.31 3.81
CA PRO A 23 -7.29 -18.58 4.97
C PRO A 23 -6.14 -17.98 5.78
N GLY A 24 -6.16 -16.66 5.98
CA GLY A 24 -5.14 -15.94 6.74
C GLY A 24 -3.96 -15.39 5.91
N ALA A 25 -3.93 -15.61 4.59
CA ALA A 25 -3.01 -14.87 3.73
C ALA A 25 -3.35 -13.37 3.79
N THR A 26 -2.33 -12.55 4.04
CA THR A 26 -2.44 -11.10 4.25
C THR A 26 -2.87 -10.29 3.03
N GLY A 27 -3.00 -10.95 1.87
CA GLY A 27 -3.40 -10.33 0.62
C GLY A 27 -2.25 -9.73 -0.17
N ASN A 28 -2.59 -8.84 -1.10
CA ASN A 28 -1.62 -8.08 -1.90
C ASN A 28 -0.86 -7.07 -1.04
N ILE A 29 0.32 -6.66 -1.52
CA ILE A 29 1.06 -5.54 -0.92
C ILE A 29 0.19 -4.28 -1.00
N ALA A 30 0.14 -3.50 0.08
CA ALA A 30 -0.55 -2.22 0.08
C ALA A 30 0.14 -1.21 -0.83
N THR A 31 -0.60 -0.58 -1.73
CA THR A 31 -0.05 0.39 -2.70
C THR A 31 0.68 1.53 -1.99
N GLU A 32 0.12 2.08 -0.93
CA GLU A 32 0.73 3.16 -0.16
C GLU A 32 2.02 2.72 0.57
N ASP A 33 2.08 1.48 1.07
CA ASP A 33 3.29 0.93 1.70
C ASP A 33 4.39 0.75 0.65
N LEU A 34 4.03 0.28 -0.55
CA LEU A 34 4.96 0.12 -1.67
C LEU A 34 5.48 1.46 -2.18
N VAL A 35 4.58 2.42 -2.41
CA VAL A 35 4.93 3.77 -2.87
C VAL A 35 5.86 4.44 -1.86
N TYR A 36 5.51 4.41 -0.57
CA TYR A 36 6.36 4.97 0.47
C TYR A 36 7.75 4.33 0.47
N MET A 37 7.85 3.00 0.38
CA MET A 37 9.13 2.30 0.34
C MET A 37 9.96 2.71 -0.89
N LEU A 38 9.36 2.73 -2.08
CA LEU A 38 10.04 3.10 -3.32
C LEU A 38 10.54 4.54 -3.29
N GLU A 39 9.72 5.48 -2.86
CA GLU A 39 10.12 6.90 -2.75
C GLU A 39 11.24 7.11 -1.73
N ARG A 40 11.19 6.39 -0.60
CA ARG A 40 12.28 6.40 0.40
C ARG A 40 13.55 5.73 -0.10
N ALA A 41 13.44 4.81 -1.04
CA ALA A 41 14.58 4.19 -1.73
C ALA A 41 15.10 5.04 -2.91
N GLY A 42 14.50 6.21 -3.17
CA GLY A 42 14.94 7.16 -4.21
C GLY A 42 14.28 6.97 -5.58
N PHE A 43 13.25 6.14 -5.68
CA PHE A 43 12.49 5.95 -6.92
C PHE A 43 11.32 6.93 -7.00
N SER A 44 11.10 7.53 -8.17
CA SER A 44 9.90 8.32 -8.43
C SER A 44 8.74 7.41 -8.82
N THR A 45 7.61 7.53 -8.12
CA THR A 45 6.41 6.72 -8.39
C THR A 45 5.31 7.51 -9.11
N GLY A 46 5.28 8.83 -8.93
CA GLY A 46 4.25 9.72 -9.48
C GLY A 46 2.92 9.69 -8.72
N TYR A 47 2.82 8.99 -7.59
CA TYR A 47 1.62 8.94 -6.78
C TYR A 47 1.60 10.03 -5.71
N ASP A 48 0.40 10.50 -5.36
CA ASP A 48 0.18 11.27 -4.15
C ASP A 48 -0.05 10.32 -2.98
N LEU A 49 0.93 10.26 -2.07
CA LEU A 49 0.89 9.36 -0.92
C LEU A 49 -0.24 9.71 0.07
N GLY A 50 -0.59 10.99 0.21
CA GLY A 50 -1.69 11.42 1.06
C GLY A 50 -3.03 10.95 0.50
N ALA A 51 -3.24 11.17 -0.81
CA ALA A 51 -4.44 10.72 -1.50
C ALA A 51 -4.59 9.18 -1.47
N LEU A 52 -3.49 8.43 -1.54
CA LEU A 52 -3.51 6.97 -1.40
C LEU A 52 -3.96 6.52 -0.01
N ILE A 53 -3.46 7.16 1.05
CA ILE A 53 -3.86 6.85 2.44
C ILE A 53 -5.33 7.17 2.67
N GLU A 54 -5.81 8.31 2.18
CA GLU A 54 -7.22 8.70 2.26
C GLU A 54 -8.12 7.70 1.51
N THR A 55 -7.71 7.32 0.30
CA THR A 55 -8.44 6.34 -0.52
C THR A 55 -8.49 4.97 0.16
N ALA A 56 -7.39 4.53 0.77
CA ALA A 56 -7.32 3.27 1.52
C ALA A 56 -8.29 3.26 2.71
N GLY A 57 -8.38 4.37 3.44
CA GLY A 57 -9.36 4.55 4.51
C GLY A 57 -10.80 4.48 3.98
N TRP A 58 -11.09 5.26 2.94
CA TRP A 58 -12.43 5.29 2.32
C TRP A 58 -12.91 3.91 1.87
N ILE A 59 -12.08 3.14 1.16
CA ILE A 59 -12.48 1.81 0.69
C ILE A 59 -12.59 0.79 1.83
N GLY A 60 -11.77 0.94 2.89
CA GLY A 60 -11.92 0.16 4.12
C GLY A 60 -13.30 0.34 4.74
N ASP A 61 -13.76 1.59 4.84
CA ASP A 61 -15.10 1.93 5.35
C ASP A 61 -16.21 1.35 4.46
N GLN A 62 -16.05 1.36 3.13
CA GLN A 62 -17.04 0.77 2.20
C GLN A 62 -17.18 -0.74 2.36
N LEU A 63 -16.11 -1.43 2.77
CA LEU A 63 -16.06 -2.88 2.90
C LEU A 63 -16.26 -3.37 4.33
N ASP A 64 -16.43 -2.45 5.30
CA ASP A 64 -16.46 -2.74 6.74
C ASP A 64 -15.24 -3.57 7.19
N ILE A 65 -14.07 -3.23 6.66
CA ILE A 65 -12.80 -3.85 7.02
C ILE A 65 -11.79 -2.78 7.45
N ARG A 66 -10.87 -3.18 8.32
CA ARG A 66 -9.67 -2.38 8.56
C ARG A 66 -8.62 -2.72 7.49
N PRO A 67 -8.16 -1.75 6.68
CA PRO A 67 -7.11 -2.00 5.69
C PRO A 67 -5.82 -2.54 6.36
N PRO A 68 -5.20 -3.61 5.82
CA PRO A 68 -3.94 -4.14 6.32
C PRO A 68 -2.74 -3.19 6.27
N SER A 69 -2.78 -2.15 5.42
CA SER A 69 -1.69 -1.18 5.26
C SER A 69 -1.13 -0.70 6.60
N ARG A 70 0.20 -0.71 6.69
CA ARG A 70 0.92 -0.21 7.86
C ARG A 70 1.03 1.30 7.82
N LEU A 71 1.26 1.88 6.64
CA LEU A 71 1.39 3.31 6.48
C LEU A 71 0.07 4.02 6.77
N SER A 72 -1.04 3.53 6.25
CA SER A 72 -2.36 4.11 6.53
C SER A 72 -2.72 4.10 8.01
N ARG A 73 -2.16 3.15 8.79
CA ARG A 73 -2.31 3.10 10.25
C ARG A 73 -1.36 4.01 11.02
N ALA A 74 -0.14 4.21 10.50
CA ALA A 74 0.90 4.99 11.15
C ALA A 74 0.82 6.49 10.80
N GLY A 75 0.27 6.81 9.63
CA GLY A 75 0.41 8.12 9.00
C GLY A 75 1.77 8.30 8.31
N PRO A 76 1.93 9.40 7.56
CA PRO A 76 3.19 9.72 6.90
C PRO A 76 4.31 9.96 7.90
N PHE A 77 5.56 9.72 7.49
CA PHE A 77 6.72 9.98 8.34
C PHE A 77 6.83 11.48 8.68
N PRO A 78 7.16 11.85 9.93
CA PRO A 78 7.33 13.24 10.30
C PRO A 78 8.37 13.93 9.40
N ARG A 79 8.03 15.12 8.90
CA ARG A 79 9.05 15.96 8.25
C ARG A 79 10.01 16.49 9.34
N PRO A 80 11.32 16.59 9.06
CA PRO A 80 12.27 17.17 9.99
C PRO A 80 11.90 18.59 10.41
#